data_AF-D1CEF8-F1
#
_entry.id   AF-D1CEF8-F1
#
_cell.length_a   1.000
_cell.length_b   1.000
_cell.length_c   1.000
_cell.angle_alpha   90.00
_cell.angle_beta   90.00
_cell.angle_gamma   90.00
#
_symmetry.space_group_name_H-M   'P 1'
#
loop_
_entity.id
_entity.type
_entity.pdbx_description
1 polymer ?
#
loop_
_entity_poly.entity_id
_entity_poly.type
_entity_poly.pdbx_seq_one_letter_code
_entity_poly.pdbx_strand_id
1 'polypeptide(L)' 'MEDVNQNAQQITGVSNVAYDLMSVLQNFLEAMSAIEVYKEDAEEANDQELLELFNRIQSDLGSYVEDLKPLLVSRLQS' A
#
# COMPACT_ATOMS: atom_id res chain seq x y z
N MET A 1 14.24 -19.31 -3.01
CA MET A 1 13.20 -18.25 -3.04
C MET A 1 13.40 -17.29 -4.23
N GLU A 2 14.51 -17.37 -4.99
CA GLU A 2 14.78 -16.49 -6.14
C GLU A 2 14.01 -16.85 -7.44
N ASP A 3 13.58 -18.10 -7.60
CA ASP A 3 12.97 -18.58 -8.86
C ASP A 3 11.55 -18.02 -9.15
N VAL A 4 10.80 -17.63 -8.12
CA VAL A 4 9.43 -17.10 -8.32
C VAL A 4 9.48 -15.74 -9.01
N ASN A 5 10.48 -14.93 -8.68
CA ASN A 5 10.60 -13.56 -9.16
C ASN A 5 11.11 -13.52 -10.61
N GLN A 6 12.03 -14.39 -11.02
CA GLN A 6 12.51 -14.41 -12.42
C GLN A 6 11.41 -14.80 -13.43
N ASN A 7 10.48 -15.68 -13.03
CA ASN A 7 9.37 -16.10 -13.88
C ASN A 7 8.29 -15.00 -14.04
N ALA A 8 8.03 -14.19 -13.01
CA ALA A 8 7.05 -13.11 -13.06
C ALA A 8 7.41 -12.02 -14.11
N GLN A 9 8.71 -11.71 -14.22
CA GLN A 9 9.27 -10.79 -15.20
C GLN A 9 9.05 -11.26 -16.65
N GLN A 10 9.21 -12.56 -16.92
CA GLN A 10 9.02 -13.14 -18.25
C GLN A 10 7.55 -13.24 -18.67
N ILE A 11 6.63 -13.36 -17.72
CA ILE A 11 5.20 -13.58 -18.00
C ILE A 11 4.42 -12.25 -18.14
N THR A 12 4.78 -11.22 -17.36
CA THR A 12 3.98 -9.97 -17.29
C THR A 12 4.54 -8.82 -18.15
N GLY A 13 5.81 -8.88 -18.56
CA GLY A 13 6.48 -7.78 -19.27
C GLY A 13 6.79 -6.55 -18.39
N VAL A 14 6.38 -6.58 -17.11
CA VAL A 14 6.67 -5.55 -16.12
C VAL A 14 7.89 -5.99 -15.32
N SER A 15 8.87 -5.09 -15.13
CA SER A 15 10.03 -5.38 -14.27
C SER A 15 9.58 -5.82 -12.88
N ASN A 16 10.25 -6.81 -12.27
CA ASN A 16 9.93 -7.30 -10.92
C ASN A 16 9.83 -6.14 -9.92
N VAL A 17 10.71 -5.15 -10.05
CA VAL A 17 10.69 -3.96 -9.18
C VAL A 17 9.43 -3.12 -9.37
N ALA A 18 8.89 -3.02 -10.58
CA ALA A 18 7.63 -2.34 -10.85
C ALA A 18 6.42 -3.15 -10.35
N TYR A 19 6.46 -4.47 -10.49
CA TYR A 19 5.44 -5.37 -9.95
C TYR A 19 5.41 -5.34 -8.41
N ASP A 20 6.57 -5.40 -7.76
CA ASP A 20 6.72 -5.30 -6.31
C ASP A 20 6.17 -3.96 -5.80
N LEU A 21 6.52 -2.86 -6.48
CA LEU A 21 6.05 -1.53 -6.13
C LEU A 21 4.53 -1.36 -6.31
N MET A 22 3.97 -1.93 -7.38
CA MET A 22 2.53 -1.97 -7.59
C MET A 22 1.82 -2.78 -6.50
N SER A 23 2.40 -3.91 -6.10
CA SER A 23 1.89 -4.74 -5.00
C SER A 23 1.90 -3.99 -3.66
N VAL A 24 2.98 -3.25 -3.36
CA VAL A 24 3.05 -2.42 -2.15
C VAL A 24 1.99 -1.31 -2.16
N LEU A 25 1.84 -0.62 -3.29
CA LEU A 25 0.80 0.42 -3.43
C LEU A 25 -0.60 -0.14 -3.24
N GLN A 26 -0.90 -1.30 -3.83
CA GLN A 26 -2.18 -1.97 -3.64
C GLN A 26 -2.43 -2.31 -2.17
N ASN A 27 -1.45 -2.90 -1.50
CA ASN A 27 -1.55 -3.25 -0.07
C ASN A 27 -1.80 -2.02 0.82
N PHE A 28 -1.17 -0.88 0.51
CA PHE A 28 -1.39 0.36 1.27
C PHE A 28 -2.80 0.91 1.05
N LEU A 29 -3.30 0.89 -0.19
CA LEU A 29 -4.67 1.31 -0.49
C LEU A 29 -5.72 0.40 0.19
N GLU A 30 -5.49 -0.91 0.20
CA GLU A 30 -6.33 -1.86 0.91
C GLU A 30 -6.31 -1.64 2.42
N ALA A 31 -5.11 -1.43 3.00
CA ALA A 31 -4.96 -1.13 4.41
C ALA A 31 -5.68 0.17 4.80
N MET A 32 -5.54 1.23 4.00
CA MET A 32 -6.26 2.50 4.22
C MET A 32 -7.77 2.32 4.19
N SER A 33 -8.29 1.49 3.27
CA SER A 33 -9.73 1.17 3.21
C SER A 33 -10.20 0.35 4.40
N ALA A 34 -9.41 -0.60 4.88
CA ALA A 34 -9.74 -1.38 6.07
C ALA A 34 -9.74 -0.52 7.34
N ILE A 35 -8.78 0.42 7.44
CA ILE A 35 -8.67 1.34 8.57
C ILE A 35 -9.93 2.22 8.71
N GLU A 36 -10.61 2.60 7.62
CA GLU A 36 -11.88 3.35 7.75
C GLU A 36 -12.94 2.55 8.53
N VAL A 37 -13.08 1.26 8.24
CA VAL A 37 -14.00 0.38 8.99
C VAL A 37 -13.55 0.25 10.44
N TYR A 38 -12.24 0.13 10.69
CA TYR A 38 -11.74 0.01 12.07
C TYR A 38 -11.86 1.30 12.87
N LYS A 39 -11.88 2.46 12.21
CA LYS A 39 -12.18 3.75 12.85
C LYS A 39 -13.64 3.81 13.31
N GLU A 40 -14.58 3.30 12.51
CA GLU A 40 -15.99 3.16 12.91
C GLU A 40 -16.11 2.30 14.18
N ASP A 41 -15.46 1.14 14.22
CA ASP A 41 -15.45 0.26 15.41
C ASP A 41 -14.86 0.97 16.65
N ALA A 42 -13.78 1.74 16.48
CA ALA A 42 -13.15 2.49 17.57
C ALA A 42 -14.05 3.63 18.07
N GLU A 43 -14.76 4.32 17.17
CA GLU A 43 -15.75 5.35 17.50
C GLU A 43 -16.92 4.75 18.29
N GLU A 44 -17.47 3.62 17.85
CA GLU A 44 -18.56 2.91 18.55
C GLU A 44 -18.13 2.44 19.96
N ALA A 45 -16.88 2.00 20.10
CA ALA A 45 -16.30 1.60 21.37
C ALA A 45 -15.93 2.77 22.31
N ASN A 46 -16.03 4.03 21.83
CA ASN A 46 -15.50 5.22 22.51
C ASN A 46 -13.98 5.12 22.80
N ASP A 47 -13.24 4.38 21.98
CA ASP A 47 -11.78 4.23 22.12
C ASP A 47 -11.06 5.33 21.33
N GLN A 48 -10.89 6.48 21.98
CA GLN A 48 -10.26 7.65 21.37
C GLN A 48 -8.76 7.44 21.07
N GLU A 49 -8.06 6.67 21.90
CA GLU A 49 -6.64 6.40 21.69
C GLU A 49 -6.43 5.57 20.40
N LEU A 50 -7.27 4.56 20.20
CA LEU A 50 -7.22 3.74 19.00
C LEU A 50 -7.65 4.52 17.76
N LEU A 51 -8.68 5.36 17.86
CA LEU A 51 -9.12 6.23 16.77
C LEU A 51 -8.01 7.20 16.33
N GLU A 52 -7.30 7.82 17.29
CA GLU A 52 -6.16 8.69 16.98
C GLU A 52 -5.01 7.93 16.33
N LEU A 53 -4.71 6.71 16.80
CA LEU A 53 -3.69 5.86 16.20
C LEU A 53 -4.03 5.51 14.74
N PHE A 54 -5.28 5.10 14.47
CA PHE A 54 -5.73 4.78 13.12
C PHE A 54 -5.68 5.98 12.18
N ASN A 55 -6.05 7.17 12.65
CA ASN A 55 -5.92 8.41 11.88
C ASN A 55 -4.46 8.69 11.49
N ARG A 56 -3.50 8.52 12.42
CA ARG A 56 -2.06 8.69 12.11
C ARG A 56 -1.57 7.66 11.09
N ILE A 57 -1.89 6.38 11.29
CA ILE A 57 -1.48 5.30 10.37
C ILE A 57 -2.00 5.58 8.96
N GLN A 58 -3.27 5.97 8.83
CA GLN A 58 -3.86 6.29 7.52
C GLN A 58 -3.18 7.49 6.85
N SER A 59 -2.86 8.54 7.61
CA SER A 59 -2.12 9.71 7.11
C SER A 59 -0.71 9.35 6.62
N ASP A 60 0.00 8.49 7.36
CA ASP A 60 1.34 8.04 6.99
C ASP A 60 1.29 7.16 5.73
N LEU A 61 0.33 6.23 5.64
CA LEU A 61 0.10 5.42 4.43
C LEU A 61 -0.19 6.30 3.21
N GLY A 62 -1.02 7.33 3.37
CA GLY A 62 -1.30 8.29 2.31
C GLY A 62 -0.03 9.00 1.82
N SER A 63 0.84 9.41 2.75
CA SER A 63 2.12 10.04 2.41
C SER A 63 3.05 9.08 1.64
N TYR A 64 3.14 7.82 2.08
CA TYR A 64 3.91 6.81 1.36
C TYR A 64 3.36 6.51 -0.03
N VAL A 65 2.03 6.49 -0.20
CA VAL A 65 1.41 6.32 -1.52
C VAL A 65 1.83 7.45 -2.47
N GLU A 66 1.83 8.71 -2.00
CA GLU A 66 2.28 9.85 -2.79
C GLU A 66 3.77 9.76 -3.17
N ASP A 67 4.63 9.26 -2.28
CA ASP A 67 6.05 9.06 -2.56
C ASP A 67 6.32 7.90 -3.57
N LEU A 68 5.53 6.82 -3.48
CA LEU A 68 5.72 5.61 -4.29
C LEU A 68 5.13 5.74 -5.71
N LYS A 69 4.07 6.54 -5.90
CA LYS A 69 3.47 6.81 -7.21
C LYS A 69 4.47 7.27 -8.29
N PRO A 70 5.28 8.33 -8.10
CA PRO A 70 6.23 8.78 -9.13
C PRO A 70 7.31 7.73 -9.43
N LEU A 71 7.71 6.95 -8.41
CA LEU A 71 8.67 5.85 -8.58
C LEU A 71 8.11 4.72 -9.45
N LEU A 72 6.80 4.44 -9.36
CA LEU A 72 6.13 3.47 -10.20
C LEU A 72 6.04 3.97 -11.64
N VAL A 73 5.60 5.21 -11.84
CA VAL A 73 5.49 5.83 -13.17
C VAL A 73 6.82 5.78 -13.90
N SER A 74 7.92 6.16 -13.24
CA SER A 74 9.26 6.10 -13.83
C SER A 74 9.65 4.70 -14.31
N ARG A 75 9.23 3.64 -13.58
CA ARG A 75 9.58 2.25 -13.91
C ARG A 75 8.68 1.62 -14.96
N LEU A 76 7.46 2.13 -15.15
CA LEU A 76 6.57 1.70 -16.23
C LEU A 76 6.92 2.32 -17.59
N GLN A 77 7.65 3.43 -17.58
CA GLN A 77 8.12 4.15 -18.78
C GLN A 77 9.54 3.73 -19.21
N SER A 78 10.22 2.92 -18.42
CA SER A 78 11.57 2.39 -18.68
C SER A 78 11.49 1.04 -19.38
#